data_AF-A0A844ZL48-F1
#
_entry.id   AF-A0A844ZL48-F1
#
_cell.length_a   1.000
_cell.length_b   1.000
_cell.length_c   1.000
_cell.angle_alpha   90.00
_cell.angle_beta   90.00
_cell.angle_gamma   90.00
#
_symmetry.space_group_name_H-M   'P 1'
#
loop_
_entity.id
_entity.type
_entity.pdbx_description
1 polymer ?
#
loop_
_entity_poly.entity_id
_entity_poly.type
_entity_poly.pdbx_seq_one_letter_code
_entity_poly.pdbx_strand_id
1 'polypeptide(L)'
;MLKIAAMAAAALASAGLSSPLQAQEGALSPVQQEFYAELLAMGDVCSELPQFRVHKDDLQGWVTQNLASSSEDTLDTVLDLRAAKIEAMQADTLAVREMPPGASRTRAVSEHYADVVGRCLRMAQHDEAGRFFQRN
;
A
#
# COMPACT_ATOMS: atom_id res chain seq x y z
N MET A 1 20.96 -44.75 39.83
CA MET A 1 20.01 -45.82 39.43
C MET A 1 18.60 -45.28 39.56
N LEU A 2 17.75 -45.67 38.62
CA LEU A 2 16.45 -45.09 38.23
C LEU A 2 15.32 -45.24 39.28
N LYS A 3 14.25 -44.43 39.07
CA LYS A 3 12.86 -44.46 39.61
C LYS A 3 12.69 -43.53 40.82
N ILE A 4 11.80 -42.53 40.76
CA ILE A 4 10.35 -42.70 40.80
C ILE A 4 9.65 -41.66 39.90
N ALA A 5 8.72 -42.14 39.09
CA ALA A 5 7.66 -41.34 38.49
C ALA A 5 6.47 -41.29 39.47
N ALA A 6 5.86 -40.13 39.65
CA ALA A 6 4.51 -40.00 40.20
C ALA A 6 3.79 -38.85 39.48
N MET A 7 2.72 -39.23 38.77
CA MET A 7 1.72 -38.34 38.18
C MET A 7 0.78 -37.79 39.25
N ALA A 8 0.38 -36.51 39.13
CA ALA A 8 -0.94 -35.98 39.50
C ALA A 8 -1.00 -34.52 38.98
N ALA A 9 -1.74 -34.24 37.90
CA ALA A 9 -3.18 -33.99 37.85
C ALA A 9 -3.54 -32.50 38.10
N ALA A 10 -3.96 -31.86 37.00
CA ALA A 10 -4.99 -30.83 36.85
C ALA A 10 -5.19 -29.76 37.96
N ALA A 11 -4.96 -28.50 37.56
CA ALA A 11 -5.84 -27.38 37.90
C ALA A 11 -5.84 -26.36 36.75
N LEU A 12 -6.64 -26.65 35.71
CA LEU A 12 -7.26 -25.60 34.89
C LEU A 12 -8.49 -25.06 35.65
N ALA A 13 -8.80 -23.79 35.38
CA ALA A 13 -9.86 -22.94 35.94
C ALA A 13 -9.42 -22.22 37.23
N SER A 14 -9.44 -20.89 37.29
CA SER A 14 -10.57 -20.01 36.93
C SER A 14 -9.99 -18.63 36.56
N ALA A 15 -10.29 -18.06 35.39
CA ALA A 15 -11.46 -17.21 35.14
C ALA A 15 -11.43 -15.89 35.95
N GLY A 16 -11.48 -14.77 35.23
CA GLY A 16 -11.95 -13.50 35.78
C GLY A 16 -10.95 -12.36 35.74
N LEU A 17 -10.68 -11.86 34.54
CA LEU A 17 -10.87 -10.44 34.20
C LEU A 17 -10.75 -10.37 32.68
N SER A 18 -11.84 -10.75 32.03
CA SER A 18 -12.19 -10.29 30.69
C SER A 18 -12.34 -8.77 30.74
N SER A 19 -11.22 -8.07 30.79
CA SER A 19 -11.16 -6.77 30.13
C SER A 19 -11.42 -7.09 28.66
N PRO A 20 -12.38 -6.43 27.99
CA PRO A 20 -12.34 -6.46 26.55
C PRO A 20 -10.92 -6.04 26.18
N LEU A 21 -10.24 -6.83 25.35
CA LEU A 21 -9.27 -6.23 24.45
C LEU A 21 -10.07 -5.14 23.72
N GLN A 22 -10.12 -3.94 24.29
CA GLN A 22 -10.04 -2.76 23.47
C GLN A 22 -8.71 -2.98 22.76
N ALA A 23 -8.78 -3.56 21.56
CA ALA A 23 -7.74 -3.38 20.58
C ALA A 23 -7.48 -1.88 20.60
N GLN A 24 -6.37 -1.48 21.21
CA GLN A 24 -5.73 -0.25 20.79
C GLN A 24 -5.54 -0.49 19.30
N GLU A 25 -6.43 0.08 18.49
CA GLU A 25 -6.18 0.32 17.08
C GLU A 25 -4.89 1.15 17.09
N GLY A 26 -3.77 0.45 17.01
CA GLY A 26 -2.46 1.06 17.02
C GLY A 26 -2.37 1.98 15.83
N ALA A 27 -1.73 3.13 16.02
CA ALA A 27 -1.41 4.03 14.93
C ALA A 27 -0.86 3.22 13.74
N LEU A 28 -1.31 3.56 12.52
CA LEU A 28 -0.88 2.87 11.31
C LEU A 28 0.64 2.79 11.25
N SER A 29 1.16 1.59 10.95
CA SER A 29 2.60 1.44 10.76
C SER A 29 3.08 2.27 9.56
N PRO A 30 4.36 2.71 9.54
CA PRO A 30 4.91 3.45 8.41
C PRO A 30 4.73 2.73 7.07
N VAL A 31 4.80 1.39 7.06
CA VAL A 31 4.59 0.57 5.87
C VAL A 31 3.15 0.68 5.37
N GLN A 32 2.16 0.70 6.27
CA GLN A 32 0.75 0.88 5.88
C GLN A 32 0.50 2.30 5.35
N GLN A 33 1.11 3.31 5.96
CA GLN A 33 1.02 4.69 5.48
C GLN A 33 1.59 4.83 4.06
N GLU A 34 2.77 4.28 3.82
CA GLU A 34 3.41 4.21 2.49
C GLU A 34 2.53 3.47 1.47
N PHE A 35 1.92 2.36 1.88
CA PHE A 35 1.05 1.58 1.03
C PHE A 35 -0.21 2.35 0.63
N TYR A 36 -0.89 3.00 1.57
CA TYR A 36 -2.07 3.83 1.27
C TYR A 36 -1.72 5.03 0.39
N ALA A 37 -0.57 5.67 0.64
CA ALA A 37 -0.07 6.75 -0.20
C ALA A 37 0.21 6.27 -1.63
N GLU A 38 0.84 5.11 -1.79
CA GLU A 38 1.13 4.50 -3.10
C GLU A 38 -0.16 4.09 -3.83
N LEU A 39 -1.12 3.48 -3.13
CA LEU A 39 -2.45 3.16 -3.67
C LEU A 39 -3.12 4.38 -4.27
N LEU A 40 -3.17 5.48 -3.52
CA LEU A 40 -3.81 6.72 -3.95
C LEU A 40 -3.05 7.38 -5.11
N ALA A 41 -1.72 7.36 -5.10
CA ALA A 41 -0.90 7.94 -6.17
C ALA A 41 -1.01 7.13 -7.48
N MET A 42 -0.89 5.80 -7.38
CA MET A 42 -0.97 4.91 -8.55
C MET A 42 -2.39 4.81 -9.10
N GLY A 43 -3.42 5.04 -8.29
CA GLY A 43 -4.80 5.05 -8.74
C GLY A 43 -5.02 6.02 -9.90
N ASP A 44 -4.41 7.20 -9.82
CA ASP A 44 -4.46 8.19 -10.90
C ASP A 44 -3.64 7.75 -12.12
N VAL A 45 -2.38 7.38 -11.91
CA VAL A 45 -1.47 7.02 -13.00
C VAL A 45 -1.93 5.79 -13.77
N CYS A 46 -2.33 4.72 -13.09
CA CYS A 46 -2.74 3.48 -13.75
C CYS A 46 -4.06 3.64 -14.48
N SER A 47 -4.94 4.56 -14.07
CA SER A 47 -6.21 4.80 -14.76
C SER A 47 -6.05 5.44 -16.14
N GLU A 48 -4.92 6.10 -16.38
CA GLU A 48 -4.60 6.71 -17.68
C GLU A 48 -4.03 5.69 -18.67
N LEU A 49 -3.68 4.48 -18.20
CA LEU A 49 -3.12 3.43 -19.03
C LEU A 49 -4.22 2.50 -19.57
N PRO A 50 -4.31 2.28 -20.89
CA PRO A 50 -5.43 1.54 -21.50
C PRO A 50 -5.47 0.05 -21.11
N GLN A 51 -4.35 -0.51 -20.64
CA GLN A 51 -4.24 -1.91 -20.20
C GLN A 51 -4.66 -2.14 -18.75
N PHE A 52 -5.02 -1.09 -18.02
CA PHE A 52 -5.48 -1.20 -16.65
C PHE A 52 -6.89 -0.61 -16.50
N ARG A 53 -7.65 -1.19 -15.60
CA ARG A 53 -8.89 -0.64 -15.06
C ARG A 53 -8.66 -0.36 -13.58
N VAL A 54 -8.97 0.85 -13.15
CA VAL A 54 -8.88 1.26 -11.74
C VAL A 54 -10.27 1.60 -11.22
N HIS A 55 -10.71 0.89 -10.19
CA HIS A 55 -11.94 1.20 -9.44
C HIS A 55 -11.67 2.33 -8.43
N LYS A 56 -11.51 3.57 -8.93
CA LYS A 56 -11.03 4.71 -8.12
C LYS A 56 -11.92 5.03 -6.92
N ASP A 57 -13.25 5.05 -7.12
CA ASP A 57 -14.18 5.40 -6.04
C ASP A 57 -14.15 4.36 -4.91
N ASP A 58 -14.10 3.07 -5.26
CA ASP A 58 -13.97 1.97 -4.31
C ASP A 58 -12.63 2.02 -3.56
N LEU A 59 -11.55 2.34 -4.27
CA LEU A 59 -10.21 2.54 -3.69
C LEU A 59 -10.22 3.68 -2.69
N GLN A 60 -10.71 4.86 -3.08
CA GLN A 60 -10.78 6.03 -2.20
C GLN A 60 -11.64 5.75 -0.97
N GLY A 61 -12.83 5.16 -1.17
CA GLY A 61 -13.71 4.78 -0.08
C GLY A 61 -13.05 3.80 0.89
N TRP A 62 -12.34 2.80 0.38
CA TRP A 62 -11.63 1.83 1.21
C TRP A 62 -10.48 2.47 1.99
N VAL A 63 -9.64 3.30 1.35
CA VAL A 63 -8.55 4.00 2.05
C VAL A 63 -9.11 4.93 3.13
N THR A 64 -10.14 5.73 2.82
CA THR A 64 -10.79 6.61 3.81
C THR A 64 -11.33 5.82 5.00
N GLN A 65 -11.95 4.66 4.78
CA GLN A 65 -12.44 3.81 5.88
C GLN A 65 -11.30 3.28 6.78
N ASN A 66 -10.17 2.87 6.19
CA ASN A 66 -9.01 2.41 6.96
C ASN A 66 -8.29 3.54 7.71
N LEU A 67 -8.43 4.76 7.23
CA LEU A 67 -7.86 5.96 7.84
C LEU A 67 -8.81 6.64 8.84
N ALA A 68 -10.10 6.27 8.89
CA ALA A 68 -11.14 7.02 9.61
C ALA A 68 -10.91 7.13 11.13
N SER A 69 -10.25 6.15 11.75
CA SER A 69 -9.90 6.17 13.18
C SER A 69 -8.46 6.62 13.46
N SER A 70 -7.70 6.99 12.42
CA SER A 70 -6.32 7.46 12.56
C SER A 70 -6.26 8.92 13.05
N SER A 71 -5.11 9.31 13.61
CA SER A 71 -4.87 10.71 14.00
C SER A 71 -4.74 11.62 12.77
N GLU A 72 -5.00 12.91 12.94
CA GLU A 72 -4.78 13.94 11.93
C GLU A 72 -3.34 13.91 11.38
N ASP A 73 -2.34 13.83 12.26
CA ASP A 73 -0.92 13.68 11.87
C ASP A 73 -0.66 12.47 10.94
N THR A 74 -1.38 11.37 11.15
CA THR A 74 -1.26 10.17 10.30
C THR A 74 -1.88 10.41 8.93
N LEU A 75 -3.03 11.10 8.88
CA LEU A 75 -3.68 11.49 7.63
C LEU A 75 -2.76 12.40 6.82
N ASP A 76 -2.20 13.43 7.46
CA ASP A 76 -1.27 14.38 6.83
C ASP A 76 -0.04 13.65 6.27
N THR A 77 0.53 12.72 7.05
CA THR A 77 1.67 11.92 6.58
C THR A 77 1.34 11.11 5.33
N VAL A 78 0.16 10.47 5.26
CA VAL A 78 -0.26 9.71 4.06
C VAL A 78 -0.46 10.64 2.85
N LEU A 79 -1.04 11.82 3.07
CA LEU A 79 -1.27 12.80 2.02
C LEU A 79 0.04 13.40 1.48
N ASP A 80 0.98 13.71 2.37
CA ASP A 80 2.32 14.19 2.01
C ASP A 80 3.11 13.13 1.24
N LEU A 81 3.08 11.87 1.71
CA LEU A 81 3.70 10.74 0.99
C LEU A 81 3.07 10.56 -0.40
N ARG A 82 1.74 10.68 -0.52
CA ARG A 82 1.05 10.61 -1.82
C ARG A 82 1.54 11.73 -2.73
N ALA A 83 1.59 12.97 -2.24
CA ALA A 83 2.05 14.11 -3.01
C ALA A 83 3.49 13.92 -3.49
N ALA A 84 4.41 13.53 -2.60
CA ALA A 84 5.81 13.26 -2.94
C ALA A 84 5.97 12.19 -4.02
N LYS A 85 5.16 11.11 -3.97
CA LYS A 85 5.17 10.06 -5.01
C LYS A 85 4.71 10.57 -6.37
N ILE A 86 3.69 11.43 -6.40
CA ILE A 86 3.21 12.07 -7.63
C ILE A 86 4.28 13.02 -8.18
N GLU A 87 4.88 13.84 -7.33
CA GLU A 87 5.96 14.76 -7.71
C GLU A 87 7.16 14.02 -8.30
N ALA A 88 7.57 12.89 -7.70
CA ALA A 88 8.65 12.06 -8.24
C ALA A 88 8.33 11.54 -9.66
N MET A 89 7.12 11.04 -9.89
CA MET A 89 6.70 10.57 -11.23
C MET A 89 6.65 11.71 -12.25
N GLN A 90 6.22 12.90 -11.84
CA GLN A 90 6.22 14.08 -12.70
C GLN A 90 7.64 14.55 -13.03
N ALA A 91 8.55 14.50 -12.06
CA ALA A 91 9.96 14.81 -12.26
C ALA A 91 10.62 13.85 -13.25
N ASP A 92 10.37 12.54 -13.13
CA ASP A 92 10.88 11.54 -14.07
C ASP A 92 10.33 11.77 -15.48
N THR A 93 9.04 12.09 -15.60
CA THR A 93 8.40 12.43 -16.87
C THR A 93 9.03 13.67 -17.51
N LEU A 94 9.28 14.71 -16.70
CA LEU A 94 9.91 15.95 -17.15
C LEU A 94 11.34 15.70 -17.63
N ALA A 95 12.12 14.92 -16.88
CA ALA A 95 13.50 14.58 -17.24
C ALA A 95 13.57 13.91 -18.62
N VAL A 96 12.67 12.97 -18.91
CA VAL A 96 12.59 12.32 -20.23
C VAL A 96 12.15 13.30 -21.33
N ARG A 97 11.21 14.20 -21.02
CA ARG A 97 10.71 15.20 -21.97
C ARG A 97 11.77 16.22 -22.36
N GLU A 98 12.62 16.63 -21.42
CA GLU A 98 13.69 17.60 -21.61
C GLU A 98 14.89 17.05 -22.40
N MET A 99 14.96 15.73 -22.59
CA MET A 99 16.00 15.13 -23.43
C MET A 99 15.91 15.62 -24.88
N PRO A 100 17.05 15.86 -25.55
CA PRO A 100 17.08 16.15 -26.98
C PRO A 100 16.43 15.00 -27.80
N PRO A 101 15.69 15.31 -28.88
CA PRO A 101 15.16 14.30 -29.77
C PRO A 101 16.26 13.38 -30.32
N GLY A 102 16.00 12.07 -30.35
CA GLY A 102 16.94 11.08 -30.88
C GLY A 102 16.79 9.70 -30.25
N ALA A 103 17.72 8.80 -30.58
CA ALA A 103 17.72 7.42 -30.11
C ALA A 103 17.80 7.31 -28.57
N SER A 104 18.53 8.23 -27.91
CA SER A 104 18.62 8.27 -26.45
C SER A 104 17.27 8.56 -25.79
N ARG A 105 16.59 9.62 -26.24
CA ARG A 105 15.25 9.95 -25.74
C ARG A 105 14.22 8.85 -26.03
N THR A 106 14.26 8.24 -27.21
CA THR A 106 13.34 7.15 -27.56
C THR A 106 13.48 5.97 -26.60
N ARG A 107 14.72 5.63 -26.22
CA ARG A 107 15.00 4.60 -25.23
C ARG A 107 14.48 5.01 -23.86
N ALA A 108 14.78 6.23 -23.40
CA ALA A 108 14.33 6.73 -22.11
C ALA A 108 12.79 6.79 -21.99
N VAL A 109 12.08 7.19 -23.05
CA VAL A 109 10.61 7.13 -23.11
C VAL A 109 10.11 5.70 -22.96
N SER A 110 10.76 4.74 -23.64
CA SER A 110 10.37 3.32 -23.57
C SER A 110 10.64 2.73 -22.19
N GLU A 111 11.77 3.06 -21.57
CA GLU A 111 12.15 2.63 -20.22
C GLU A 111 11.22 3.24 -19.16
N HIS A 112 10.94 4.54 -19.24
CA HIS A 112 9.99 5.22 -18.35
C HIS A 112 8.58 4.63 -18.47
N TYR A 113 8.10 4.41 -19.69
CA TYR A 113 6.82 3.74 -19.91
C TYR A 113 6.81 2.33 -19.31
N ALA A 114 7.86 1.53 -19.55
CA ALA A 114 7.97 0.18 -18.99
C ALA A 114 8.00 0.17 -17.46
N ASP A 115 8.65 1.15 -16.82
CA ASP A 115 8.66 1.28 -15.36
C ASP A 115 7.26 1.60 -14.82
N VAL A 116 6.58 2.59 -15.41
CA VAL A 116 5.21 2.96 -15.02
C VAL A 116 4.25 1.76 -15.18
N VAL A 117 4.34 1.03 -16.28
CA VAL A 117 3.57 -0.20 -16.48
C VAL A 117 3.95 -1.26 -15.44
N GLY A 118 5.24 -1.42 -15.15
CA GLY A 118 5.73 -2.34 -14.13
C GLY A 118 5.17 -2.04 -12.73
N ARG A 119 5.07 -0.76 -12.36
CA ARG A 119 4.43 -0.31 -11.11
C ARG A 119 2.95 -0.67 -11.06
N CYS A 120 2.21 -0.38 -12.14
CA CYS A 120 0.80 -0.75 -12.22
C CYS A 120 0.56 -2.26 -12.20
N LEU A 121 1.45 -3.05 -12.81
CA LEU A 121 1.40 -4.52 -12.71
C LEU A 121 1.60 -5.00 -11.28
N ARG A 122 2.52 -4.39 -10.52
CA ARG A 122 2.72 -4.74 -9.11
C ARG A 122 1.48 -4.41 -8.27
N MET A 123 0.82 -3.29 -8.53
CA MET A 123 -0.47 -2.98 -7.88
C MET A 123 -1.54 -4.01 -8.20
N ALA A 124 -1.67 -4.39 -9.48
CA ALA A 124 -2.66 -5.39 -9.90
C ALA A 124 -2.39 -6.80 -9.34
N GLN A 125 -1.15 -7.12 -8.99
CA GLN A 125 -0.75 -8.42 -8.44
C GLN A 125 -0.67 -8.44 -6.92
N HIS A 126 -0.77 -7.29 -6.27
CA HIS A 126 -0.73 -7.19 -4.81
C HIS A 126 -2.05 -7.68 -4.22
N ASP A 127 -2.00 -8.45 -3.12
CA ASP A 127 -3.19 -9.09 -2.52
C ASP A 127 -4.31 -8.10 -2.19
N GLU A 128 -3.97 -6.94 -1.61
CA GLU A 128 -4.94 -5.87 -1.31
C GLU A 128 -5.21 -4.95 -2.50
N ALA A 129 -4.17 -4.38 -3.14
CA ALA A 129 -4.37 -3.41 -4.23
C ALA A 129 -5.01 -4.04 -5.48
N GLY A 130 -4.77 -5.32 -5.78
CA GLY A 130 -5.33 -6.01 -6.95
C GLY A 130 -6.86 -6.05 -6.98
N ARG A 131 -7.52 -5.79 -5.84
CA ARG A 131 -8.97 -5.59 -5.76
C ARG A 131 -9.44 -4.36 -6.54
N PHE A 132 -8.60 -3.33 -6.61
CA PHE A 132 -8.90 -2.04 -7.25
C PHE A 132 -8.22 -1.87 -8.59
N PHE A 133 -7.05 -2.49 -8.78
CA PHE A 133 -6.24 -2.42 -10.00
C PHE A 133 -6.36 -3.72 -10.77
N GLN A 134 -7.02 -3.69 -11.92
CA GLN A 134 -7.20 -4.86 -12.78
C GLN A 134 -6.46 -4.68 -14.09
N ARG A 135 -5.75 -5.72 -14.52
CA ARG A 135 -5.19 -5.78 -15.86
C ARG A 135 -6.29 -6.25 -16.82
N ASN A 136 -6.49 -5.51 -17.91
CA ASN A 136 -7.42 -5.87 -19.00
C ASN A 136 -6.91 -7.05 -19.83
#